data_AF-A0A7C5A2M9-F1
#
_entry.id   AF-A0A7C5A2M9-F1
#
_cell.length_a   1.000
_cell.length_b   1.000
_cell.length_c   1.000
_cell.angle_alpha   90.00
_cell.angle_beta   90.00
_cell.angle_gamma   90.00
#
_symmetry.space_group_name_H-M   'P 1'
#
loop_
_entity.id
_entity.type
_entity.pdbx_description
1 polymer ?
#
loop_
_entity_poly.entity_id
_entity_poly.type
_entity_poly.pdbx_seq_one_letter_code
_entity_poly.pdbx_strand_id
1 'polypeptide(L)'
;MLFQHTWKYVISGQKTQNRRLVQEGDYAVVDEVNPDRPILKVIRTVDAGVPKLLYEVGKTYSVQPGLAKKTVGNIRLTAIHRERLQDLTEAEILKELPITSMEEGISDAQWALRTFMATWNIMNSEPGTRWEDNPEVWVLEFEPALKATPKKRSSFPSRSQTQFGNEMEKS
;
A
#
# COMPACT_ATOMS: atom_id res chain seq x y z
N MET A 1 2.82 10.26 6.85
CA MET A 1 2.13 8.97 6.59
C MET A 1 1.90 8.81 5.08
N LEU A 2 1.96 7.60 4.52
CA LEU A 2 1.92 7.24 3.07
C LEU A 2 0.88 7.99 2.23
N PHE A 3 -0.26 8.35 2.84
CA PHE A 3 -1.43 8.87 2.13
C PHE A 3 -2.05 10.11 2.78
N GLN A 4 -1.34 10.78 3.68
CA GLN A 4 -1.91 11.86 4.48
C GLN A 4 -2.60 12.94 3.63
N HIS A 5 -2.02 13.28 2.47
CA HIS A 5 -2.56 14.30 1.57
C HIS A 5 -3.19 13.73 0.28
N THR A 6 -3.00 12.44 0.00
CA THR A 6 -3.40 11.81 -1.27
C THR A 6 -4.36 10.62 -1.11
N TRP A 7 -4.81 10.33 0.11
CA TRP A 7 -5.67 9.16 0.40
C TRP A 7 -6.95 9.13 -0.43
N LYS A 8 -7.52 10.28 -0.80
CA LYS A 8 -8.72 10.34 -1.65
C LYS A 8 -8.49 9.66 -3.00
N TYR A 9 -7.34 9.94 -3.63
CA TYR A 9 -6.95 9.37 -4.91
C TYR A 9 -6.63 7.88 -4.82
N VAL A 10 -6.14 7.43 -3.65
CA VAL A 10 -5.88 6.01 -3.39
C VAL A 10 -7.18 5.23 -3.30
N ILE A 11 -8.15 5.75 -2.55
CA ILE A 11 -9.44 5.08 -2.36
C ILE A 11 -10.27 5.09 -3.65
N SER A 12 -10.15 6.13 -4.48
CA SER A 12 -10.79 6.16 -5.81
C SER A 12 -10.09 5.30 -6.85
N GLY A 13 -8.89 4.75 -6.55
CA GLY A 13 -8.09 3.96 -7.49
C GLY A 13 -7.35 4.79 -8.54
N GLN A 14 -7.34 6.12 -8.42
CA GLN A 14 -6.61 7.01 -9.34
C GLN A 14 -5.10 7.02 -9.05
N LYS A 15 -4.72 6.91 -7.78
CA LYS A 15 -3.33 6.73 -7.35
C LYS A 15 -3.08 5.24 -7.11
N THR A 16 -2.14 4.65 -7.85
CA THR A 16 -1.85 3.20 -7.81
C THR A 16 -0.38 2.89 -7.55
N GLN A 17 0.44 3.91 -7.30
CA GLN A 17 1.87 3.77 -7.04
C GLN A 17 2.29 4.63 -5.85
N ASN A 18 3.32 4.21 -5.10
CA ASN A 18 4.03 5.05 -4.14
C ASN A 18 5.53 4.73 -4.03
N ARG A 19 6.37 5.76 -4.09
CA ARG A 19 7.83 5.68 -3.87
C ARG A 19 8.24 5.95 -2.43
N ARG A 20 9.22 5.18 -1.95
CA ARG A 20 9.81 5.26 -0.59
C ARG A 20 11.31 5.16 -0.63
N LEU A 21 12.03 6.01 0.10
CA LEU A 21 13.48 5.88 0.24
C LEU A 21 13.88 4.48 0.68
N VAL A 22 14.88 3.92 -0.01
CA VAL A 22 15.65 2.80 0.51
C VAL A 22 16.47 3.31 1.69
N GLN A 23 16.33 2.68 2.85
CA GLN A 23 17.13 3.02 4.03
C GLN A 23 18.21 1.96 4.28
N GLU A 24 19.20 2.32 5.08
CA GLU A 24 20.20 1.38 5.55
C GLU A 24 19.54 0.17 6.24
N GLY A 25 20.03 -1.02 5.91
CA GLY A 25 19.48 -2.28 6.40
C GLY A 25 18.24 -2.78 5.64
N ASP A 26 17.72 -2.04 4.65
CA ASP A 26 16.68 -2.55 3.75
C ASP A 26 17.25 -3.57 2.77
N TYR A 27 16.57 -4.71 2.62
CA TYR A 27 16.86 -5.69 1.58
C TYR A 27 15.57 -6.31 1.01
N ALA A 28 15.65 -6.67 -0.26
CA ALA A 28 14.59 -7.37 -0.96
C ALA A 28 14.77 -8.88 -0.81
N VAL A 29 13.68 -9.59 -0.57
CA VAL A 29 13.59 -11.04 -0.77
C VAL A 29 12.97 -11.26 -2.14
N VAL A 30 13.69 -11.98 -2.99
CA VAL A 30 13.32 -12.17 -4.38
C VAL A 30 12.71 -13.55 -4.67
N ASP A 31 11.84 -13.61 -5.66
CA ASP A 31 11.38 -14.85 -6.28
C ASP A 31 12.33 -15.22 -7.40
N GLU A 32 13.23 -16.18 -7.14
CA GLU A 32 14.17 -16.67 -8.16
C GLU A 32 13.47 -17.45 -9.29
N VAL A 33 12.21 -17.85 -9.09
CA VAL A 33 11.44 -18.63 -10.07
C VAL A 33 10.66 -17.71 -11.01
N ASN A 34 10.30 -16.50 -10.57
CA ASN A 34 9.50 -15.55 -11.35
C ASN A 34 10.28 -14.25 -11.64
N PRO A 35 11.01 -14.17 -12.77
CA PRO A 35 11.84 -13.02 -13.09
C PRO A 35 11.02 -11.75 -13.40
N ASP A 36 9.73 -11.88 -13.73
CA ASP A 36 8.87 -10.74 -14.09
C ASP A 36 8.40 -9.96 -12.85
N ARG A 37 8.45 -10.56 -11.66
CA ARG A 37 8.11 -9.92 -10.38
C ARG A 37 9.12 -10.30 -9.32
N PRO A 38 10.36 -9.84 -9.47
CA PRO A 38 11.45 -10.41 -8.72
C PRO A 38 11.31 -10.15 -7.24
N ILE A 39 10.72 -9.04 -6.77
CA ILE A 39 10.67 -8.73 -5.32
C ILE A 39 9.34 -9.18 -4.71
N LEU A 40 9.41 -10.13 -3.78
CA LEU A 40 8.25 -10.61 -3.00
C LEU A 40 7.98 -9.74 -1.78
N LYS A 41 9.05 -9.33 -1.08
CA LYS A 41 8.96 -8.52 0.14
C LYS A 41 10.22 -7.73 0.40
N VAL A 42 10.06 -6.65 1.16
CA VAL A 42 11.15 -5.80 1.66
C VAL A 42 11.19 -5.93 3.17
N ILE A 43 12.38 -6.22 3.68
CA ILE A 43 12.67 -6.36 5.11
C ILE A 43 13.71 -5.32 5.49
N ARG A 44 13.59 -4.76 6.69
CA ARG A 44 14.63 -3.93 7.31
C ARG A 44 15.22 -4.64 8.51
N THR A 45 16.53 -4.73 8.56
CA THR A 45 17.25 -5.08 9.79
C THR A 45 17.58 -3.79 10.54
N VAL A 46 17.09 -3.66 11.78
CA VAL A 46 17.41 -2.54 12.68
C VAL A 46 18.44 -2.96 13.72
N ASP A 47 19.00 -2.01 14.49
CA ASP A 47 20.16 -2.14 15.41
C ASP A 47 20.23 -3.40 16.29
N ALA A 48 19.09 -4.03 16.62
CA ALA A 48 19.03 -5.28 17.38
C ALA A 48 19.15 -6.56 16.53
N GLY A 49 19.42 -6.44 15.22
CA GLY A 49 19.46 -7.56 14.27
C GLY A 49 18.09 -8.18 13.96
N VAL A 50 17.01 -7.66 14.53
CA VAL A 50 15.66 -8.22 14.36
C VAL A 50 15.08 -7.76 13.02
N PRO A 51 14.75 -8.70 12.10
CA PRO A 51 14.17 -8.34 10.81
C PRO A 51 12.72 -7.85 10.99
N LYS A 52 12.42 -6.69 10.41
CA LYS A 52 11.08 -6.12 10.35
C LYS A 52 10.59 -6.14 8.91
N LEU A 53 9.47 -6.83 8.67
CA LEU A 53 8.77 -6.77 7.39
C LEU A 53 8.22 -5.35 7.15
N LEU A 54 8.61 -4.73 6.03
CA LEU A 54 8.08 -3.44 5.60
C LEU A 54 6.95 -3.63 4.59
N TYR A 55 7.25 -4.31 3.48
CA TYR A 55 6.36 -4.45 2.33
C TYR A 55 6.32 -5.90 1.87
N GLU A 56 5.17 -6.38 1.41
CA GLU A 56 4.95 -7.74 0.93
C GLU A 56 3.89 -7.73 -0.17
N VAL A 57 4.23 -8.27 -1.34
CA VAL A 57 3.30 -8.40 -2.46
C VAL A 57 2.14 -9.30 -2.07
N GLY A 58 0.92 -8.92 -2.46
CA GLY A 58 -0.32 -9.62 -2.13
C GLY A 58 -0.90 -9.26 -0.75
N LYS A 59 -0.14 -8.58 0.12
CA LYS A 59 -0.61 -8.17 1.44
C LYS A 59 -1.45 -6.91 1.39
N THR A 60 -2.39 -6.82 2.33
CA THR A 60 -3.30 -5.68 2.47
C THR A 60 -2.78 -4.69 3.51
N TYR A 61 -2.80 -3.39 3.17
CA TYR A 61 -2.34 -2.29 4.02
C TYR A 61 -3.46 -1.28 4.22
N SER A 62 -3.56 -0.74 5.44
CA SER A 62 -4.54 0.29 5.76
C SER A 62 -4.13 1.66 5.25
N VAL A 63 -5.08 2.35 4.63
CA VAL A 63 -4.96 3.75 4.21
C VAL A 63 -5.51 4.63 5.32
N GLN A 64 -4.68 5.53 5.85
CA GLN A 64 -5.05 6.47 6.89
C GLN A 64 -4.68 7.90 6.47
N PRO A 65 -5.54 8.89 6.79
CA PRO A 65 -5.30 10.29 6.44
C PRO A 65 -4.33 10.98 7.42
N GLY A 66 -3.87 10.31 8.47
CA GLY A 66 -2.96 10.88 9.46
C GLY A 66 -2.84 10.01 10.70
N LEU A 67 -1.84 10.30 11.55
CA LEU A 67 -1.64 9.59 12.80
C LEU A 67 -2.89 9.71 13.69
N ALA A 68 -3.27 8.61 14.34
CA ALA A 68 -4.45 8.51 15.19
C ALA A 68 -5.81 8.79 14.48
N LYS A 69 -5.85 8.83 13.14
CA LYS A 69 -7.12 8.90 12.39
C LYS A 69 -7.60 7.51 12.01
N LYS A 70 -8.92 7.36 11.86
CA LYS A 70 -9.54 6.10 11.43
C LYS A 70 -9.08 5.74 10.02
N THR A 71 -8.89 4.44 9.78
CA THR A 71 -8.64 3.89 8.45
C THR A 71 -9.80 4.23 7.52
N VAL A 72 -9.47 4.78 6.35
CA VAL A 72 -10.45 5.20 5.32
C VAL A 72 -10.62 4.16 4.21
N GLY A 73 -9.69 3.21 4.11
CA GLY A 73 -9.80 2.05 3.23
C GLY A 73 -8.54 1.19 3.31
N ASN A 74 -8.44 0.22 2.41
CA ASN A 74 -7.30 -0.68 2.35
C ASN A 74 -6.82 -0.78 0.90
N ILE A 75 -5.53 -1.05 0.73
CA ILE A 75 -4.91 -1.36 -0.55
C ILE A 75 -4.23 -2.71 -0.49
N ARG A 76 -4.09 -3.37 -1.64
CA ARG A 76 -3.28 -4.57 -1.81
C ARG A 76 -2.05 -4.24 -2.65
N LEU A 77 -0.86 -4.57 -2.17
CA LEU A 77 0.36 -4.41 -2.98
C LEU A 77 0.35 -5.45 -4.11
N THR A 78 0.61 -5.00 -5.33
CA THR A 78 0.61 -5.84 -6.54
C THR A 78 2.02 -6.11 -7.06
N ALA A 79 2.94 -5.18 -6.83
CA ALA A 79 4.36 -5.31 -7.19
C ALA A 79 5.24 -4.41 -6.32
N ILE A 80 6.52 -4.76 -6.25
CA ILE A 80 7.57 -3.96 -5.61
C ILE A 80 8.76 -3.91 -6.56
N HIS A 81 9.31 -2.72 -6.80
CA HIS A 81 10.52 -2.52 -7.60
C HIS A 81 11.52 -1.63 -6.83
N ARG A 82 12.78 -1.63 -7.29
CA ARG A 82 13.83 -0.73 -6.82
C ARG A 82 14.38 0.02 -8.02
N GLU A 83 14.40 1.35 -7.94
CA GLU A 83 14.85 2.23 -9.02
C GLU A 83 15.45 3.52 -8.46
N ARG A 84 16.02 4.36 -9.33
CA ARG A 84 16.39 5.73 -8.97
C ARG A 84 15.15 6.61 -8.96
N LEU A 85 15.08 7.55 -8.02
CA LEU A 85 13.92 8.43 -7.85
C LEU A 85 13.48 9.15 -9.14
N GLN A 86 14.42 9.51 -10.01
CA GLN A 86 14.18 10.21 -11.27
C GLN A 86 13.88 9.27 -12.46
N ASP A 87 14.00 7.96 -12.29
CA ASP A 87 13.67 6.96 -13.31
C ASP A 87 12.15 6.74 -13.34
N LEU A 88 11.43 7.76 -13.82
CA LEU A 88 9.97 7.75 -13.95
C LEU A 88 9.52 8.17 -15.35
N THR A 89 8.53 7.47 -15.86
CA THR A 89 7.82 7.84 -17.08
C THR A 89 6.68 8.81 -16.78
N GLU A 90 6.19 9.50 -17.82
CA GLU A 90 4.99 10.35 -17.72
C GLU A 90 3.74 9.57 -17.24
N ALA A 91 3.63 8.29 -17.59
CA ALA A 91 2.53 7.45 -17.14
C ALA A 91 2.64 7.14 -15.63
N GLU A 92 3.85 6.93 -15.12
CA GLU A 92 4.09 6.62 -13.71
C GLU A 92 3.90 7.83 -12.81
N ILE A 93 4.29 9.02 -13.25
CA ILE A 93 4.06 10.22 -12.45
C ILE A 93 2.57 10.50 -12.25
N LEU A 94 1.73 10.19 -13.24
CA LEU A 94 0.27 10.29 -13.12
C LEU A 94 -0.31 9.21 -12.19
N LYS A 95 0.28 8.01 -12.13
CA LYS A 95 -0.07 6.98 -11.13
C LYS A 95 0.33 7.37 -9.71
N GLU A 96 1.39 8.15 -9.54
CA GLU A 96 1.79 8.72 -8.25
C GLU A 96 0.90 9.88 -7.83
N LEU A 97 0.64 10.81 -8.76
CA LEU A 97 -0.03 12.05 -8.44
C LEU A 97 -1.03 12.38 -9.56
N PRO A 98 -2.26 11.83 -9.50
CA PRO A 98 -3.28 12.03 -10.52
C PRO A 98 -3.92 13.41 -10.34
N ILE A 99 -3.16 14.45 -10.69
CA ILE A 99 -3.59 15.85 -10.63
C ILE A 99 -3.58 16.44 -12.04
N THR A 100 -4.54 17.33 -12.30
CA THR A 100 -4.66 18.05 -13.57
C THR A 100 -3.95 19.39 -13.46
N SER A 101 -3.32 19.82 -14.55
CA SER A 101 -2.75 21.17 -14.66
C SER A 101 -3.84 22.23 -14.53
N MET A 102 -3.54 23.33 -13.85
CA MET A 102 -4.37 24.54 -13.86
C MET A 102 -3.77 25.64 -14.74
N GLU A 103 -2.60 25.39 -15.33
CA GLU A 103 -1.83 26.36 -16.10
C GLU A 103 -1.89 26.02 -17.60
N GLU A 104 -2.21 27.03 -18.41
CA GLU A 104 -2.28 26.89 -19.86
C GLU A 104 -0.90 26.57 -20.46
N GLY A 105 -0.86 25.62 -21.39
CA GLY A 105 0.39 25.20 -22.05
C GLY A 105 1.26 24.22 -21.24
N ILE A 106 0.82 23.79 -20.06
CA ILE A 106 1.51 22.75 -19.27
C ILE A 106 0.69 21.45 -19.30
N SER A 107 1.33 20.33 -19.66
CA SER A 107 0.67 19.03 -19.62
C SER A 107 0.46 18.55 -18.18
N ASP A 108 -0.56 17.70 -17.97
CA ASP A 108 -0.81 17.10 -16.65
C ASP A 108 0.41 16.37 -16.09
N ALA A 109 1.17 15.66 -16.95
CA ALA A 109 2.40 14.98 -16.55
C ALA A 109 3.49 15.95 -16.06
N GLN A 110 3.69 17.09 -16.77
CA GLN A 110 4.64 18.12 -16.35
C GLN A 110 4.24 18.76 -15.03
N TRP A 111 2.95 19.05 -14.84
CA TRP A 111 2.42 19.60 -13.60
C TRP A 111 2.54 18.62 -12.43
N ALA A 112 2.19 17.35 -12.66
CA ALA A 112 2.32 16.27 -11.70
C ALA A 112 3.78 16.08 -11.28
N LEU A 113 4.71 16.12 -12.23
CA LEU A 113 6.15 16.03 -11.97
C LEU A 113 6.64 17.15 -11.06
N ARG A 114 6.35 18.41 -11.41
CA ARG A 114 6.74 19.57 -10.59
C ARG A 114 6.18 19.47 -9.17
N THR A 115 4.92 19.08 -9.05
CA THR A 115 4.25 18.96 -7.75
C THR A 115 4.83 17.79 -6.93
N PHE A 116 5.14 16.67 -7.58
CA PHE A 116 5.79 15.53 -6.95
C PHE A 116 7.19 15.89 -6.46
N MET A 117 8.01 16.55 -7.28
CA MET A 117 9.34 17.03 -6.90
C MET A 117 9.29 17.92 -5.66
N ALA A 118 8.41 18.92 -5.67
CA ALA A 118 8.24 19.83 -4.53
C ALA A 118 7.79 19.07 -3.28
N THR A 119 6.82 18.17 -3.41
CA THR A 119 6.31 17.36 -2.29
C THR A 119 7.39 16.42 -1.74
N TRP A 120 8.20 15.82 -2.63
CA TRP A 120 9.30 14.94 -2.25
C TRP A 120 10.34 15.69 -1.42
N ASN A 121 10.78 16.87 -1.87
CA ASN A 121 11.77 17.68 -1.16
C ASN A 121 11.26 18.22 0.17
N ILE A 122 9.96 18.47 0.31
CA ILE A 122 9.35 18.82 1.61
C ILE A 122 9.44 17.64 2.60
N MET A 123 9.27 16.41 2.11
CA MET A 123 9.29 15.22 2.96
C MET A 123 10.71 14.70 3.24
N ASN A 124 11.65 14.94 2.32
CA ASN A 124 13.00 14.40 2.33
C ASN A 124 14.00 15.56 2.14
N SER A 125 14.17 16.37 3.18
CA SER A 125 15.01 17.58 3.14
C SER A 125 16.50 17.31 3.37
N GLU A 126 16.86 16.11 3.81
CA GLU A 126 18.23 15.77 4.17
C GLU A 126 19.10 15.52 2.92
N PRO A 127 20.39 15.91 2.94
CA PRO A 127 21.32 15.60 1.86
C PRO A 127 21.36 14.11 1.54
N GLY A 128 21.38 13.78 0.25
CA GLY A 128 21.33 12.39 -0.24
C GLY A 128 19.91 11.83 -0.37
N THR A 129 18.88 12.57 0.05
CA THR A 129 17.48 12.12 -0.01
C THR A 129 16.58 12.99 -0.89
N ARG A 130 17.09 14.13 -1.36
CA ARG A 130 16.32 15.10 -2.15
C ARG A 130 16.21 14.66 -3.60
N TRP A 131 15.34 15.32 -4.35
CA TRP A 131 15.13 15.08 -5.78
C TRP A 131 16.44 15.13 -6.57
N GLU A 132 17.24 16.19 -6.36
CA GLU A 132 18.51 16.41 -7.05
C GLU A 132 19.57 15.35 -6.72
N ASP A 133 19.50 14.74 -5.55
CA ASP A 133 20.40 13.66 -5.13
C ASP A 133 20.03 12.32 -5.81
N ASN A 134 18.82 12.25 -6.40
CA ASN A 134 18.26 11.13 -7.14
C ASN A 134 18.35 9.78 -6.37
N PRO A 135 17.99 9.69 -5.08
CA PRO A 135 18.22 8.48 -4.28
C PRO A 135 17.56 7.22 -4.85
N GLU A 136 17.99 6.06 -4.36
CA GLU A 136 17.26 4.83 -4.62
C GLU A 136 15.95 4.78 -3.82
N VAL A 137 14.90 4.27 -4.46
CA VAL A 137 13.57 4.14 -3.88
C VAL A 137 13.00 2.75 -4.10
N TRP A 138 12.23 2.28 -3.12
CA TRP A 138 11.23 1.24 -3.29
C TRP A 138 10.00 1.83 -3.96
N VAL A 139 9.62 1.26 -5.09
CA VAL A 139 8.37 1.56 -5.79
C VAL A 139 7.35 0.52 -5.37
N LEU A 140 6.24 0.98 -4.82
CA LEU A 140 5.14 0.14 -4.36
C LEU A 140 3.96 0.33 -5.31
N GLU A 141 3.64 -0.69 -6.09
CA GLU A 141 2.40 -0.70 -6.86
C GLU A 141 1.27 -1.33 -6.05
N PHE A 142 0.06 -0.78 -6.18
CA PHE A 142 -1.09 -1.26 -5.44
C PHE A 142 -2.41 -0.92 -6.10
N GLU A 143 -3.44 -1.62 -5.63
CA GLU A 143 -4.83 -1.39 -6.00
C GLU A 143 -5.71 -1.27 -4.74
N PRO A 144 -6.89 -0.63 -4.83
CA PRO A 144 -7.88 -0.67 -3.76
C PRO A 144 -8.25 -2.11 -3.43
N ALA A 145 -8.14 -2.50 -2.16
CA ALA A 145 -8.58 -3.81 -1.73
C ALA A 145 -10.12 -3.83 -1.74
N LEU A 146 -10.70 -4.78 -2.47
CA LEU A 146 -12.14 -5.02 -2.46
C LEU A 146 -12.60 -5.21 -1.01
N LYS A 147 -13.66 -4.50 -0.60
CA LYS A 147 -14.32 -4.80 0.69
C LYS A 147 -14.74 -6.27 0.62
N ALA A 148 -14.17 -7.10 1.48
CA ALA A 148 -14.66 -8.46 1.64
C ALA A 148 -16.18 -8.37 1.89
N THR A 149 -16.98 -8.92 0.99
CA THR A 149 -18.40 -9.16 1.27
C THR A 149 -18.46 -9.92 2.58
N PRO A 150 -19.25 -9.48 3.57
CA PRO A 150 -19.36 -10.21 4.82
C PRO A 150 -19.76 -11.64 4.47
N LYS A 151 -18.92 -12.62 4.84
CA LYS A 151 -19.30 -14.03 4.75
C LYS A 151 -20.61 -14.14 5.53
N LYS A 152 -21.73 -14.40 4.84
CA LYS A 152 -22.97 -14.80 5.50
C LYS A 152 -22.58 -15.95 6.41
N ARG A 153 -22.66 -15.75 7.73
CA ARG A 153 -22.54 -16.85 8.68
C ARG A 153 -23.59 -17.86 8.22
N SER A 154 -23.16 -19.03 7.74
CA SER A 154 -24.09 -20.11 7.51
C SER A 154 -24.77 -20.36 8.85
N SER A 155 -26.07 -20.09 8.90
CA SER A 155 -26.92 -20.48 10.00
C SER A 155 -26.80 -21.99 10.12
N PHE A 156 -26.02 -22.46 11.09
CA PHE A 156 -26.08 -23.85 11.49
C PHE A 156 -27.52 -24.13 11.94
N PRO A 157 -28.20 -25.14 11.39
CA PRO A 157 -29.52 -25.51 11.87
C PRO A 157 -29.42 -25.91 13.34
N SER A 158 -30.23 -25.24 14.17
CA SER A 158 -30.41 -25.56 15.58
C SER A 158 -30.78 -27.04 15.70
N ARG A 159 -29.96 -27.79 16.43
CA ARG A 159 -30.19 -29.20 16.74
C ARG A 159 -31.44 -29.26 17.63
N SER A 160 -32.49 -29.86 17.11
CA SER A 160 -33.76 -30.14 17.79
C SER A 160 -33.53 -30.74 19.18
N GLN A 161 -34.14 -30.14 20.21
CA GLN A 161 -34.27 -30.72 21.54
C GLN A 161 -35.05 -32.04 21.43
N THR A 162 -34.38 -33.16 21.72
CA THR A 162 -35.03 -34.43 22.00
C THR A 162 -35.78 -34.29 23.33
N GLN A 163 -37.12 -34.32 23.29
CA GLN A 163 -37.96 -34.51 24.47
C GLN A 163 -37.73 -35.93 25.01
N PHE A 164 -37.13 -36.04 26.19
CA PHE A 164 -37.25 -37.23 27.02
C PHE A 164 -38.47 -37.04 27.91
N GLY A 165 -39.59 -37.66 27.52
CA GLY A 165 -40.75 -37.83 28.38
C GLY A 165 -40.48 -38.93 29.39
N ASN A 166 -40.40 -38.55 30.66
CA ASN A 166 -40.54 -39.45 31.80
C ASN A 166 -42.01 -39.84 31.93
N GLU A 167 -42.35 -41.10 31.72
CA GLU A 167 -43.57 -41.71 32.26
C GLU A 167 -43.17 -42.70 33.35
N MET A 168 -43.36 -42.29 34.61
CA MET A 168 -43.47 -43.17 35.77
C MET A 168 -44.92 -43.14 36.26
N GLU A 169 -45.54 -44.33 36.22
CA GLU A 169 -46.49 -44.94 37.16
C GLU A 169 -47.69 -44.13 37.71
N LYS A 170 -48.89 -44.71 37.56
CA LYS A 170 -49.73 -45.37 38.61
C LYS A 170 -51.09 -45.73 37.98
N SER A 171 -51.48 -47.01 37.96
CA SER A 171 -52.29 -47.70 39.01
C SER A 171 -53.63 -47.02 39.26
#